data_AF-A0A4Y8UW03-F1
#
_entry.id   AF-A0A4Y8UW03-F1
#
_cell.length_a   1.000
_cell.length_b   1.000
_cell.length_c   1.000
_cell.angle_alpha   90.00
_cell.angle_beta   90.00
_cell.angle_gamma   90.00
#
_symmetry.space_group_name_H-M   'P 1'
#
loop_
_entity.id
_entity.type
_entity.pdbx_description
1 polymer ?
#
loop_
_entity_poly.entity_id
_entity_poly.type
_entity_poly.pdbx_seq_one_letter_code
_entity_poly.pdbx_strand_id
1 'polypeptide(L)'
;MEGYDPTFLGPVVPLPVPAQRVRTLPSTHFTVLLDPVRRLAAATAVTVDGTVLRDVPRGDDWHLDPRVPADEQAGPELYARNDLDRGHLVRRRDPVWGEPGVAARANRETFAYPNAAPQASGFNQGRDLWLGLEDHVLEHAQAQRLRLAVLTGPVLAGDDPVYRGVGIPRRFWKVVAWALDAGRRLAAAGFVLDQTPQLRADELAARTHAAAAVDDPPPLGPFRTFQVPVADVADLTGLDLGPLPAADVLAVTAPQALAWRELSDLAEVTLR
;
A
#
# COMPACT_ATOMS: atom_id res chain seq x y z
N MET A 1 -10.19 17.97 7.25
CA MET A 1 -9.98 17.14 6.05
C MET A 1 -10.97 16.02 6.11
N GLU A 2 -11.75 15.82 5.05
CA GLU A 2 -12.54 14.61 4.88
C GLU A 2 -11.57 13.53 4.41
N GLY A 3 -11.39 12.51 5.25
CA GLY A 3 -10.52 11.37 5.01
C GLY A 3 -11.10 10.40 3.99
N TYR A 4 -10.69 9.14 4.10
CA TYR A 4 -11.38 8.01 3.47
C TYR A 4 -12.88 7.99 3.85
N ASP A 5 -13.76 7.79 2.85
CA ASP A 5 -15.21 7.64 3.02
C ASP A 5 -15.61 6.15 3.03
N PRO A 6 -16.06 5.59 4.16
CA PRO A 6 -16.42 4.18 4.25
C PRO A 6 -17.71 3.83 3.50
N THR A 7 -18.51 4.81 3.08
CA THR A 7 -19.78 4.60 2.36
C THR A 7 -19.65 4.80 0.85
N PHE A 8 -18.44 5.11 0.36
CA PHE A 8 -18.17 5.53 -1.01
C PHE A 8 -18.66 4.56 -2.11
N LEU A 9 -18.66 3.26 -1.81
CA LEU A 9 -19.10 2.20 -2.72
C LEU A 9 -20.61 1.93 -2.68
N GLY A 10 -21.34 2.50 -1.72
CA GLY A 10 -22.69 2.09 -1.35
C GLY A 10 -22.69 1.15 -0.14
N PRO A 11 -22.20 -0.10 -0.27
CA PRO A 11 -21.90 -0.94 0.89
C PRO A 11 -20.78 -0.33 1.73
N VAL A 12 -20.87 -0.50 3.04
CA VAL A 12 -19.88 0.06 3.98
C VAL A 12 -18.60 -0.77 3.92
N VAL A 13 -17.48 -0.11 3.60
CA VAL A 13 -16.13 -0.65 3.75
C VAL A 13 -15.40 0.21 4.79
N PRO A 14 -15.34 -0.20 6.07
CA PRO A 14 -14.72 0.60 7.11
C PRO A 14 -13.21 0.71 6.93
N LEU A 15 -12.59 1.63 7.67
CA LEU A 15 -11.14 1.59 7.85
C LEU A 15 -10.73 0.25 8.49
N PRO A 16 -9.60 -0.34 8.09
CA PRO A 16 -9.08 -1.52 8.76
C PRO A 16 -8.76 -1.19 10.22
N VAL A 17 -9.03 -2.13 11.15
CA VAL A 17 -8.81 -1.92 12.58
C VAL A 17 -7.55 -2.67 13.02
N PRO A 18 -6.45 -1.97 13.34
CA PRO A 18 -5.26 -2.58 13.90
C PRO A 18 -5.42 -2.95 15.37
N ALA A 19 -4.75 -4.02 15.79
CA ALA A 19 -4.69 -4.42 17.20
C ALA A 19 -3.87 -3.44 18.06
N GLN A 20 -2.89 -2.79 17.46
CA GLN A 20 -2.07 -1.77 18.09
C GLN A 20 -2.71 -0.39 18.06
N ARG A 21 -2.26 0.50 18.96
CA ARG A 21 -2.66 1.90 18.93
C ARG A 21 -2.04 2.59 17.71
N VAL A 22 -2.88 3.28 16.95
CA VAL A 22 -2.48 4.08 15.79
C VAL A 22 -2.96 5.53 15.92
N ARG A 23 -2.31 6.43 15.17
CA ARG A 23 -2.81 7.78 14.87
C ARG A 23 -3.59 7.73 13.56
N THR A 24 -4.83 8.21 13.59
CA THR A 24 -5.65 8.35 12.38
C THR A 24 -5.39 9.71 11.74
N LEU A 25 -4.85 9.70 10.52
CA LEU A 25 -4.44 10.89 9.77
C LEU A 25 -5.29 11.00 8.50
N PRO A 26 -6.45 11.67 8.55
CA PRO A 26 -7.29 11.88 7.38
C PRO A 26 -6.68 12.92 6.44
N SER A 27 -6.71 12.63 5.14
CA SER A 27 -6.29 13.46 4.01
C SER A 27 -7.35 13.39 2.92
N THR A 28 -7.33 14.28 1.92
CA THR A 28 -8.36 14.30 0.87
C THR A 28 -8.48 12.95 0.18
N HIS A 29 -9.64 12.27 0.39
CA HIS A 29 -10.01 10.96 -0.15
C HIS A 29 -9.28 9.74 0.43
N PHE A 30 -8.38 9.92 1.39
CA PHE A 30 -7.65 8.81 2.00
C PHE A 30 -7.35 9.03 3.48
N THR A 31 -7.04 7.96 4.19
CA THR A 31 -6.65 8.01 5.59
C THR A 31 -5.43 7.10 5.80
N VAL A 32 -4.44 7.61 6.53
CA VAL A 32 -3.30 6.83 7.02
C VAL A 32 -3.54 6.46 8.49
N LEU A 33 -3.34 5.20 8.84
CA LEU A 33 -3.33 4.69 10.21
C LEU A 33 -1.87 4.47 10.62
N LEU A 34 -1.26 5.50 11.21
CA LEU A 34 0.15 5.51 11.57
C LEU A 34 0.40 4.79 12.90
N ASP A 35 1.29 3.80 12.91
CA ASP A 35 1.82 3.22 14.15
C ASP A 35 2.98 4.09 14.64
N PRO A 36 2.85 4.80 15.78
CA PRO A 36 3.87 5.72 16.26
C PRO A 36 5.13 5.01 16.79
N VAL A 37 5.03 3.73 17.16
CA VAL A 37 6.17 2.92 17.63
C VAL A 37 6.97 2.43 16.44
N ARG A 38 6.28 1.92 15.41
CA ARG A 38 6.90 1.46 14.16
C ARG A 38 7.32 2.60 13.25
N ARG A 39 6.79 3.81 13.49
CA ARG A 39 7.01 5.03 12.70
C ARG A 39 6.57 4.92 11.24
N LEU A 40 5.76 3.90 10.94
CA LEU A 40 5.25 3.55 9.61
C LEU A 40 3.75 3.30 9.71
N ALA A 41 3.01 3.43 8.61
CA ALA A 41 1.60 3.09 8.62
C ALA A 41 1.39 1.61 8.94
N ALA A 42 0.44 1.31 9.84
CA ALA A 42 -0.13 -0.02 9.98
C ALA A 42 -1.01 -0.36 8.78
N ALA A 43 -1.75 0.64 8.29
CA ALA A 43 -2.56 0.55 7.09
C ALA A 43 -2.89 1.94 6.54
N THR A 44 -3.32 1.96 5.29
CA THR A 44 -3.93 3.10 4.63
C THR A 44 -5.21 2.66 3.92
N ALA A 45 -6.14 3.59 3.71
CA ALA A 45 -7.32 3.36 2.88
C ALA A 45 -7.57 4.58 1.99
N VAL A 46 -7.85 4.37 0.72
CA VAL A 46 -8.16 5.42 -0.27
C VAL A 46 -9.41 5.06 -1.08
N THR A 47 -10.21 6.08 -1.38
CA THR A 47 -11.31 5.97 -2.35
C THR A 47 -10.85 6.48 -3.71
N VAL A 48 -11.21 5.76 -4.78
CA VAL A 48 -10.88 6.09 -6.16
C VAL A 48 -12.18 6.25 -6.95
N ASP A 49 -12.46 7.45 -7.45
CA ASP A 49 -13.56 7.67 -8.39
C ASP A 49 -13.05 7.66 -9.84
N GLY A 50 -13.11 6.49 -10.48
CA GLY A 50 -12.72 6.29 -11.88
C GLY A 50 -13.52 7.14 -12.88
N THR A 51 -14.64 7.75 -12.47
CA THR A 51 -15.49 8.57 -13.35
C THR A 51 -15.02 10.02 -13.48
N VAL A 52 -14.21 10.49 -12.52
CA VAL A 52 -13.77 11.89 -12.41
C VAL A 52 -12.29 12.00 -12.04
N LEU A 53 -11.48 11.00 -12.40
CA LEU A 53 -10.01 11.05 -12.30
C LEU A 53 -9.45 12.27 -13.03
N ARG A 54 -8.39 12.84 -12.47
CA ARG A 54 -7.65 13.96 -13.04
C ARG A 54 -6.19 13.58 -13.25
N ASP A 55 -5.62 14.09 -14.32
CA ASP A 55 -4.16 14.06 -14.48
C ASP A 55 -3.57 15.31 -13.83
N VAL A 56 -2.69 15.08 -12.85
CA VAL A 56 -1.97 16.13 -12.14
C VAL A 56 -0.48 15.81 -12.28
N PRO A 57 0.37 16.77 -12.67
CA PRO A 57 1.81 16.56 -12.77
C PRO A 57 2.39 15.99 -11.49
N ARG A 58 3.35 15.08 -11.64
CA ARG A 58 4.06 14.50 -10.51
C ARG A 58 4.91 15.57 -9.82
N GLY A 59 4.80 15.66 -8.49
CA GLY A 59 5.76 16.36 -7.63
C GLY A 59 6.77 15.40 -6.99
N ASP A 60 7.63 15.90 -6.12
CA ASP A 60 8.46 15.09 -5.21
C ASP A 60 8.62 15.78 -3.84
N ASP A 61 7.59 16.54 -3.42
CA ASP A 61 7.63 17.41 -2.24
C ASP A 61 7.37 16.63 -0.93
N TRP A 62 8.27 15.70 -0.62
CA TRP A 62 8.16 14.90 0.60
C TRP A 62 8.33 15.73 1.87
N HIS A 63 7.43 15.53 2.82
CA HIS A 63 7.40 16.31 4.06
C HIS A 63 6.92 15.46 5.25
N LEU A 64 7.35 15.84 6.45
CA LEU A 64 6.80 15.29 7.69
C LEU A 64 5.35 15.78 7.84
N ASP A 65 4.48 14.94 8.40
CA ASP A 65 3.15 15.37 8.78
C ASP A 65 3.23 16.19 10.08
N PRO A 66 2.86 17.48 10.08
CA PRO A 66 2.97 18.34 11.26
C PRO A 66 2.03 17.94 12.41
N ARG A 67 1.07 17.04 12.16
CA ARG A 67 0.17 16.50 13.19
C ARG A 67 0.82 15.41 14.04
N VAL A 68 2.01 14.95 13.64
CA VAL A 68 2.72 13.84 14.27
C VAL A 68 4.09 14.32 14.76
N PRO A 69 4.49 13.99 16.00
CA PRO A 69 5.86 14.24 16.46
C PRO A 69 6.91 13.63 15.52
N ALA A 70 8.05 14.29 15.36
CA ALA A 70 9.08 13.85 14.41
C ALA A 70 9.68 12.47 14.76
N ASP A 71 9.65 12.08 16.03
CA ASP A 71 10.13 10.79 16.55
C ASP A 71 9.08 9.67 16.49
N GLU A 72 7.87 9.97 16.03
CA GLU A 72 6.76 9.01 15.85
C GLU A 72 6.46 8.71 14.36
N GLN A 73 7.24 9.25 13.43
CA GLN A 73 7.16 8.97 11.99
C GLN A 73 8.55 8.83 11.38
N ALA A 74 8.69 8.01 10.35
CA ALA A 74 9.93 7.95 9.59
C ALA A 74 10.09 9.24 8.79
N GLY A 75 11.30 9.79 8.72
CA GLY A 75 11.60 10.99 7.97
C GLY A 75 12.61 10.77 6.85
N PRO A 76 13.12 11.86 6.23
CA PRO A 76 14.11 11.78 5.16
C PRO A 76 15.38 11.03 5.55
N GLU A 77 15.73 11.03 6.84
CA GLU A 77 16.88 10.33 7.38
C GLU A 77 16.83 8.82 7.18
N LEU A 78 15.65 8.21 7.04
CA LEU A 78 15.55 6.78 6.72
C LEU A 78 16.03 6.48 5.30
N TYR A 79 15.67 7.33 4.35
CA TYR A 79 15.84 7.12 2.91
C TYR A 79 17.14 7.74 2.36
N ALA A 80 17.83 8.56 3.15
CA ALA A 80 19.03 9.24 2.69
C ALA A 80 20.20 8.27 2.43
N ARG A 81 20.79 8.35 1.23
CA ARG A 81 22.03 7.65 0.83
C ARG A 81 21.93 6.12 0.99
N ASN A 82 20.86 5.54 0.47
CA ASN A 82 20.65 4.10 0.39
C ASN A 82 19.64 3.78 -0.73
N ASP A 83 19.42 2.49 -1.00
CA ASP A 83 18.53 2.02 -2.07
C ASP A 83 17.07 1.83 -1.62
N LEU A 84 16.68 2.38 -0.46
CA LEU A 84 15.28 2.38 -0.05
C LEU A 84 14.59 3.60 -0.66
N ASP A 85 13.61 3.32 -1.50
CA ASP A 85 12.68 4.32 -2.00
C ASP A 85 11.60 4.64 -0.97
N ARG A 86 11.08 5.86 -1.10
CA ARG A 86 9.86 6.33 -0.44
C ARG A 86 8.63 5.73 -1.14
N GLY A 87 8.42 4.43 -0.91
CA GLY A 87 7.33 3.66 -1.52
C GLY A 87 5.98 4.15 -1.03
N HIS A 88 5.16 4.69 -1.94
CA HIS A 88 3.82 5.17 -1.60
C HIS A 88 2.91 3.99 -1.20
N LEU A 89 2.19 4.14 -0.10
CA LEU A 89 1.14 3.19 0.30
C LEU A 89 -0.19 3.54 -0.36
N VAL A 90 -0.67 4.77 -0.17
CA VAL A 90 -1.66 5.36 -1.08
C VAL A 90 -0.91 5.86 -2.31
N ARG A 91 -1.14 5.20 -3.44
CA ARG A 91 -0.53 5.57 -4.71
C ARG A 91 -0.95 6.99 -5.08
N ARG A 92 0.01 7.79 -5.56
CA ARG A 92 -0.17 9.21 -5.88
C ARG A 92 -1.44 9.51 -6.69
N ARG A 93 -1.81 8.67 -7.66
CA ARG A 93 -2.94 8.90 -8.59
C ARG A 93 -4.29 8.51 -8.01
N ASP A 94 -4.34 7.62 -7.02
CA ASP A 94 -5.57 7.03 -6.51
C ASP A 94 -6.55 8.08 -5.95
N PRO A 95 -6.12 9.06 -5.11
CA PRO A 95 -7.04 10.05 -4.57
C PRO A 95 -7.25 11.26 -5.51
N VAL A 96 -6.69 11.26 -6.73
CA VAL A 96 -6.63 12.43 -7.62
C VAL A 96 -7.85 12.46 -8.54
N TRP A 97 -8.99 12.80 -7.96
CA TRP A 97 -10.28 12.89 -8.67
C TRP A 97 -11.13 14.07 -8.17
N GLY A 98 -12.17 14.44 -8.94
CA GLY A 98 -13.09 15.53 -8.61
C GLY A 98 -12.66 16.90 -9.13
N GLU A 99 -12.95 17.95 -8.34
CA GLU A 99 -12.63 19.33 -8.70
C GLU A 99 -11.11 19.56 -8.76
N PRO A 100 -10.59 20.38 -9.69
CA PRO A 100 -9.14 20.56 -9.88
C PRO A 100 -8.38 20.93 -8.60
N GLY A 101 -8.95 21.80 -7.76
CA GLY A 101 -8.34 22.18 -6.48
C GLY A 101 -8.30 21.04 -5.46
N VAL A 102 -9.31 20.17 -5.46
CA VAL A 102 -9.39 18.98 -4.60
C VAL A 102 -8.38 17.93 -5.07
N ALA A 103 -8.36 17.62 -6.36
CA ALA A 103 -7.42 16.67 -6.95
C ALA A 103 -5.95 17.10 -6.77
N ALA A 104 -5.63 18.39 -6.99
CA ALA A 104 -4.29 18.91 -6.79
C ALA A 104 -3.85 18.85 -5.30
N ARG A 105 -4.80 19.08 -4.39
CA ARG A 105 -4.56 18.94 -2.94
C ARG A 105 -4.30 17.49 -2.56
N ALA A 106 -5.16 16.57 -2.98
CA ALA A 106 -5.01 15.13 -2.74
C ALA A 106 -3.63 14.63 -3.20
N ASN A 107 -3.22 15.01 -4.42
CA ASN A 107 -1.89 14.67 -4.96
C ASN A 107 -0.76 15.14 -4.04
N ARG A 108 -0.78 16.39 -3.54
CA ARG A 108 0.26 16.89 -2.63
C ARG A 108 0.28 16.14 -1.29
N GLU A 109 -0.89 15.84 -0.75
CA GLU A 109 -1.01 15.14 0.55
C GLU A 109 -0.46 13.71 0.51
N THR A 110 -0.37 13.07 -0.67
CA THR A 110 0.27 11.74 -0.82
C THR A 110 1.77 11.72 -0.52
N PHE A 111 2.45 12.88 -0.52
CA PHE A 111 3.89 13.02 -0.23
C PHE A 111 4.21 13.22 1.26
N ALA A 112 3.24 13.05 2.16
CA ALA A 112 3.54 13.02 3.59
C ALA A 112 4.22 11.69 3.97
N TYR A 113 5.33 11.74 4.72
CA TYR A 113 6.08 10.53 5.10
C TYR A 113 5.27 9.42 5.78
N PRO A 114 4.21 9.69 6.57
CA PRO A 114 3.34 8.62 7.09
C PRO A 114 2.68 7.76 5.99
N ASN A 115 2.57 8.27 4.75
CA ASN A 115 2.11 7.51 3.59
C ASN A 115 3.23 6.75 2.86
N ALA A 116 4.47 6.81 3.35
CA ALA A 116 5.60 6.08 2.79
C ALA A 116 6.00 4.89 3.65
N ALA A 117 6.51 3.85 2.98
CA ALA A 117 7.25 2.77 3.62
C ALA A 117 8.55 2.49 2.85
N PRO A 118 9.61 2.02 3.53
CA PRO A 118 10.88 1.68 2.91
C PRO A 118 10.74 0.47 2.00
N GLN A 119 10.89 0.72 0.70
CA GLN A 119 10.84 -0.30 -0.33
C GLN A 119 12.18 -0.30 -1.07
N ALA A 120 12.79 -1.46 -1.28
CA ALA A 120 13.99 -1.56 -2.11
C ALA A 120 13.69 -1.00 -3.51
N SER A 121 14.61 -0.25 -4.11
CA SER A 121 14.39 0.43 -5.39
C SER A 121 13.92 -0.51 -6.51
N GLY A 122 14.51 -1.70 -6.61
CA GLY A 122 14.08 -2.74 -7.56
C GLY A 122 12.65 -3.26 -7.31
N PHE A 123 12.18 -3.22 -6.07
CA PHE A 123 10.79 -3.56 -5.69
C PHE A 123 9.82 -2.43 -6.02
N ASN A 124 10.15 -1.19 -5.63
CA ASN A 124 9.28 -0.03 -5.83
C ASN A 124 9.17 0.42 -7.30
N GLN A 125 10.27 0.29 -8.06
CA GLN A 125 10.36 0.74 -9.46
C GLN A 125 10.16 -0.39 -10.45
N GLY A 126 10.16 -1.65 -9.97
CA GLY A 126 9.94 -2.82 -10.79
C GLY A 126 8.57 -2.79 -11.45
N ARG A 127 8.57 -2.89 -12.79
CA ARG A 127 7.34 -3.04 -13.58
C ARG A 127 6.72 -4.43 -13.44
N ASP A 128 7.47 -5.36 -12.88
CA ASP A 128 7.10 -6.75 -12.79
C ASP A 128 6.02 -6.90 -11.71
N LEU A 129 4.77 -6.93 -12.16
CA LEU A 129 3.56 -7.30 -11.44
C LEU A 129 2.95 -6.27 -10.48
N TRP A 130 3.70 -5.57 -9.63
CA TRP A 130 3.05 -4.65 -8.66
C TRP A 130 2.54 -3.36 -9.29
N LEU A 131 3.45 -2.60 -9.90
CA LEU A 131 3.09 -1.39 -10.65
C LEU A 131 2.13 -1.74 -11.79
N GLY A 132 2.33 -2.90 -12.43
CA GLY A 132 1.44 -3.43 -13.45
C GLY A 132 0.03 -3.76 -12.93
N LEU A 133 -0.11 -4.32 -11.72
CA LEU A 133 -1.41 -4.59 -11.09
C LEU A 133 -2.09 -3.29 -10.68
N GLU A 134 -1.35 -2.34 -10.11
CA GLU A 134 -1.86 -1.01 -9.77
C GLU A 134 -2.38 -0.26 -11.01
N ASP A 135 -1.61 -0.29 -12.10
CA ASP A 135 -2.02 0.29 -13.37
C ASP A 135 -3.20 -0.49 -13.96
N HIS A 136 -3.19 -1.82 -13.94
CA HIS A 136 -4.29 -2.62 -14.47
C HIS A 136 -5.61 -2.35 -13.73
N VAL A 137 -5.59 -2.34 -12.39
CA VAL A 137 -6.78 -2.06 -11.57
C VAL A 137 -7.27 -0.63 -11.80
N LEU A 138 -6.37 0.35 -11.86
CA LEU A 138 -6.74 1.75 -12.06
C LEU A 138 -7.23 2.03 -13.49
N GLU A 139 -6.56 1.49 -14.50
CA GLU A 139 -6.96 1.60 -15.91
C GLU A 139 -8.28 0.87 -16.16
N HIS A 140 -8.47 -0.31 -15.57
CA HIS A 140 -9.75 -1.01 -15.63
C HIS A 140 -10.85 -0.19 -14.96
N ALA A 141 -10.60 0.38 -13.78
CA ALA A 141 -11.56 1.23 -13.10
C ALA A 141 -11.89 2.50 -13.90
N GLN A 142 -10.90 3.13 -14.54
CA GLN A 142 -11.11 4.28 -15.41
C GLN A 142 -11.93 3.88 -16.65
N ALA A 143 -11.53 2.82 -17.35
CA ALA A 143 -12.19 2.34 -18.57
C ALA A 143 -13.63 1.89 -18.31
N GLN A 144 -13.88 1.25 -17.17
CA GLN A 144 -15.20 0.76 -16.75
C GLN A 144 -15.97 1.75 -15.87
N ARG A 145 -15.41 2.95 -15.61
CA ARG A 145 -16.02 3.98 -14.75
C ARG A 145 -16.41 3.46 -13.36
N LEU A 146 -15.55 2.63 -12.77
CA LEU A 146 -15.76 2.01 -11.47
C LEU A 146 -15.27 2.90 -10.33
N ARG A 147 -15.92 2.74 -9.18
CA ARG A 147 -15.47 3.25 -7.90
C ARG A 147 -14.76 2.14 -7.14
N LEU A 148 -13.61 2.45 -6.55
CA LEU A 148 -12.83 1.51 -5.75
C LEU A 148 -12.61 2.03 -4.34
N ALA A 149 -12.52 1.11 -3.39
CA ALA A 149 -11.85 1.31 -2.11
C ALA A 149 -10.58 0.45 -2.11
N VAL A 150 -9.43 1.06 -1.83
CA VAL A 150 -8.15 0.35 -1.79
C VAL A 150 -7.56 0.48 -0.40
N LEU A 151 -7.34 -0.66 0.24
CA LEU A 151 -6.66 -0.75 1.53
C LEU A 151 -5.26 -1.30 1.28
N THR A 152 -4.23 -0.72 1.90
CA THR A 152 -2.82 -1.08 1.62
C THR A 152 -1.94 -0.79 2.82
N GLY A 153 -0.91 -1.59 3.03
CA GLY A 153 0.08 -1.37 4.07
C GLY A 153 1.28 -2.31 4.00
N PRO A 154 2.32 -2.06 4.81
CA PRO A 154 3.33 -3.07 5.11
C PRO A 154 2.77 -4.15 6.04
N VAL A 155 3.43 -5.31 6.07
CA VAL A 155 3.31 -6.29 7.15
C VAL A 155 4.34 -5.90 8.21
N LEU A 156 3.87 -5.44 9.37
CA LEU A 156 4.71 -5.00 10.48
C LEU A 156 5.12 -6.20 11.34
N ALA A 157 6.05 -7.02 10.86
CA ALA A 157 6.49 -8.23 11.55
C ALA A 157 7.42 -7.89 12.74
N GLY A 158 7.37 -8.72 13.80
CA GLY A 158 8.19 -8.51 15.00
C GLY A 158 9.69 -8.76 14.78
N ASP A 159 10.05 -9.48 13.72
CA ASP A 159 11.41 -9.86 13.34
C ASP A 159 11.92 -9.08 12.11
N ASP A 160 11.26 -7.99 11.75
CA ASP A 160 11.71 -7.09 10.69
C ASP A 160 13.12 -6.55 11.02
N PRO A 161 14.05 -6.54 10.05
CA PRO A 161 15.40 -6.06 10.30
C PRO A 161 15.37 -4.56 10.59
N VAL A 162 16.06 -4.14 11.65
CA VAL A 162 16.09 -2.74 12.08
C VAL A 162 17.19 -2.00 11.33
N TYR A 163 16.84 -0.90 10.69
CA TYR A 163 17.77 0.02 10.05
C TYR A 163 17.42 1.45 10.43
N ARG A 164 18.43 2.20 10.92
CA ARG A 164 18.28 3.56 11.45
C ARG A 164 17.14 3.71 12.47
N GLY A 165 16.93 2.68 13.28
CA GLY A 165 15.90 2.64 14.32
C GLY A 165 14.48 2.34 13.81
N VAL A 166 14.31 2.00 12.54
CA VAL A 166 13.02 1.60 11.95
C VAL A 166 13.09 0.13 11.51
N GLY A 167 12.09 -0.68 11.90
CA GLY A 167 11.96 -2.06 11.41
C GLY A 167 11.47 -2.06 9.97
N ILE A 168 12.32 -2.48 9.04
CA ILE A 168 12.08 -2.45 7.59
C ILE A 168 11.15 -3.61 7.22
N PRO A 169 9.91 -3.35 6.78
CA PRO A 169 8.97 -4.41 6.46
C PRO A 169 9.48 -5.28 5.32
N ARG A 170 9.43 -6.60 5.45
CA ARG A 170 9.78 -7.51 4.35
C ARG A 170 8.67 -7.71 3.33
N ARG A 171 7.42 -7.47 3.74
CA ARG A 171 6.23 -7.74 2.93
C ARG A 171 5.27 -6.56 2.93
N PHE A 172 4.48 -6.47 1.87
CA PHE A 172 3.39 -5.52 1.72
C PHE A 172 2.12 -6.26 1.33
N TRP A 173 0.98 -5.63 1.56
CA TRP A 173 -0.32 -6.18 1.21
C TRP A 173 -1.22 -5.10 0.62
N LYS A 174 -2.21 -5.54 -0.15
CA LYS A 174 -3.30 -4.70 -0.63
C LYS A 174 -4.58 -5.49 -0.79
N VAL A 175 -5.68 -4.83 -0.49
CA VAL A 175 -7.03 -5.32 -0.75
C VAL A 175 -7.75 -4.25 -1.57
N VAL A 176 -8.24 -4.65 -2.75
CA VAL A 176 -9.04 -3.79 -3.62
C VAL A 176 -10.48 -4.25 -3.52
N ALA A 177 -11.39 -3.32 -3.28
CA ALA A 177 -12.83 -3.57 -3.17
C ALA A 177 -13.62 -2.70 -4.15
N TRP A 178 -14.69 -3.27 -4.69
CA TRP A 178 -15.61 -2.60 -5.60
C TRP A 178 -17.03 -3.11 -5.39
N ALA A 179 -18.01 -2.31 -5.82
CA ALA A 179 -19.41 -2.72 -5.76
C ALA A 179 -19.87 -3.33 -7.10
N LEU A 180 -20.61 -4.43 -6.98
CA LEU A 180 -21.35 -5.10 -8.04
C LEU A 180 -22.84 -4.79 -7.90
N ASP A 181 -23.62 -5.18 -8.92
CA ASP A 181 -25.08 -5.16 -8.88
C ASP A 181 -25.65 -3.77 -8.53
N ALA A 182 -25.06 -2.72 -9.11
CA ALA A 182 -25.40 -1.31 -8.88
C ALA A 182 -25.30 -0.87 -7.40
N GLY A 183 -24.23 -1.27 -6.70
CA GLY A 183 -23.99 -0.85 -5.32
C GLY A 183 -24.59 -1.77 -4.25
N ARG A 184 -25.09 -2.96 -4.64
CA ARG A 184 -25.78 -3.87 -3.70
C ARG A 184 -24.88 -4.95 -3.11
N ARG A 185 -23.83 -5.36 -3.82
CA ARG A 185 -22.96 -6.46 -3.42
C ARG A 185 -21.51 -6.03 -3.48
N LEU A 186 -20.73 -6.41 -2.48
CA LEU A 186 -19.29 -6.15 -2.44
C LEU A 186 -18.52 -7.29 -3.12
N ALA A 187 -17.45 -6.95 -3.80
CA ALA A 187 -16.42 -7.88 -4.24
C ALA A 187 -15.05 -7.32 -3.84
N ALA A 188 -14.10 -8.22 -3.53
CA ALA A 188 -12.76 -7.85 -3.09
C ALA A 188 -11.70 -8.83 -3.62
N ALA A 189 -10.47 -8.35 -3.78
CA ALA A 189 -9.30 -9.16 -4.11
C ALA A 189 -8.10 -8.77 -3.23
N GLY A 190 -7.42 -9.77 -2.67
CA GLY A 190 -6.25 -9.61 -1.81
C GLY A 190 -4.93 -9.94 -2.50
N PHE A 191 -3.88 -9.19 -2.18
CA PHE A 191 -2.54 -9.35 -2.72
C PHE A 191 -1.48 -9.22 -1.63
N VAL A 192 -0.41 -10.00 -1.74
CA VAL A 192 0.79 -9.91 -0.90
C VAL A 192 2.03 -9.83 -1.78
N LEU A 193 2.98 -9.00 -1.36
CA LEU A 193 4.24 -8.79 -2.05
C LEU A 193 5.40 -9.00 -1.10
N ASP A 194 6.45 -9.65 -1.58
CA ASP A 194 7.62 -10.02 -0.79
C ASP A 194 8.90 -9.40 -1.36
N GLN A 195 9.45 -8.42 -0.64
CA GLN A 195 10.72 -7.76 -0.97
C GLN A 195 11.93 -8.40 -0.26
N THR A 196 11.75 -9.51 0.47
CA THR A 196 12.85 -10.21 1.17
C THR A 196 14.05 -10.50 0.25
N PRO A 197 13.88 -10.96 -1.01
CA PRO A 197 15.01 -11.21 -1.90
C PRO A 197 15.89 -9.98 -2.18
N GLN A 198 15.35 -8.78 -2.02
CA GLN A 198 16.01 -7.49 -2.21
C GLN A 198 16.60 -6.93 -0.91
N LEU A 199 16.11 -7.40 0.24
CA LEU A 199 16.52 -6.95 1.58
C LEU A 199 17.52 -7.94 2.21
N ARG A 200 18.54 -8.38 1.48
CA ARG A 200 19.56 -9.28 2.05
C ARG A 200 20.09 -8.72 3.38
N ALA A 201 19.91 -9.48 4.47
CA ALA A 201 20.08 -8.97 5.83
C ALA A 201 21.54 -8.63 6.16
N ASP A 202 22.48 -9.38 5.57
CA ASP A 202 23.91 -9.11 5.55
C ASP A 202 24.25 -7.83 4.79
N GLU A 203 23.55 -7.52 3.70
CA GLU A 203 23.72 -6.25 2.98
C GLU A 203 23.19 -5.06 3.80
N LEU A 204 22.06 -5.17 4.50
CA LEU A 204 21.54 -4.08 5.35
C LEU A 204 22.44 -3.83 6.58
N ALA A 205 22.95 -4.90 7.20
CA ALA A 205 23.93 -4.83 8.28
C ALA A 205 25.29 -4.29 7.78
N ALA A 206 25.77 -4.74 6.62
CA ALA A 206 26.99 -4.23 5.99
C ALA A 206 26.84 -2.75 5.60
N ARG A 207 25.68 -2.31 5.11
CA ARG A 207 25.39 -0.89 4.80
C ARG A 207 25.38 0.00 6.03
N THR A 208 25.04 -0.54 7.21
CA THR A 208 25.17 0.17 8.48
C THR A 208 26.64 0.45 8.80
N HIS A 209 27.55 -0.47 8.46
CA HIS A 209 29.00 -0.30 8.63
C HIS A 209 29.69 0.43 7.45
N ALA A 210 29.16 0.31 6.23
CA ALA A 210 29.74 0.81 4.98
C ALA A 210 29.25 2.20 4.56
N ALA A 211 28.33 2.83 5.29
CA ALA A 211 27.91 4.23 5.07
C ALA A 211 29.06 5.28 5.18
N ALA A 212 30.32 4.82 5.32
CA ALA A 212 31.54 5.60 5.27
C ALA A 212 32.35 5.46 3.95
N ALA A 213 32.07 4.50 3.05
CA ALA A 213 32.89 4.31 1.85
C ALA A 213 32.21 3.50 0.72
N VAL A 214 32.23 4.11 -0.48
CA VAL A 214 32.11 3.53 -1.83
C VAL A 214 30.72 3.41 -2.48
N ASP A 215 30.74 3.77 -3.77
CA ASP A 215 29.67 3.81 -4.76
C ASP A 215 29.48 2.46 -5.46
N ASP A 216 28.20 2.09 -5.56
CA ASP A 216 27.55 1.08 -6.41
C ASP A 216 27.21 -0.30 -5.77
N PRO A 217 25.91 -0.63 -5.60
CA PRO A 217 25.44 -1.89 -5.01
C PRO A 217 25.33 -3.05 -6.03
N PRO A 218 25.39 -4.32 -5.57
CA PRO A 218 25.26 -5.50 -6.43
C PRO A 218 23.83 -5.71 -6.97
N PRO A 219 23.64 -6.45 -8.08
CA PRO A 219 22.32 -6.68 -8.67
C PRO A 219 21.44 -7.59 -7.80
N LEU A 220 20.16 -7.21 -7.66
CA LEU A 220 19.15 -7.89 -6.84
C LEU A 220 18.25 -8.81 -7.69
N GLY A 221 17.81 -9.94 -7.11
CA GLY A 221 16.87 -10.88 -7.73
C GLY A 221 15.41 -10.37 -7.76
N PRO A 222 14.46 -11.09 -8.39
CA PRO A 222 13.06 -10.65 -8.53
C PRO A 222 12.27 -10.73 -7.21
N PHE A 223 11.27 -9.87 -7.04
CA PHE A 223 10.30 -9.93 -5.93
C PHE A 223 9.10 -10.77 -6.33
N ARG A 224 8.34 -11.26 -5.34
CA ARG A 224 7.21 -12.17 -5.59
C ARG A 224 5.90 -11.49 -5.27
N THR A 225 4.97 -11.54 -6.22
CA THR A 225 3.59 -11.04 -6.06
C THR A 225 2.65 -12.22 -6.00
N PHE A 226 1.76 -12.23 -5.02
CA PHE A 226 0.78 -13.31 -4.81
C PHE A 226 -0.61 -12.72 -4.79
N GLN A 227 -1.55 -13.36 -5.48
CA GLN A 227 -2.96 -13.20 -5.13
C GLN A 227 -3.27 -14.18 -4.01
N VAL A 228 -3.87 -13.66 -2.94
CA VAL A 228 -4.13 -14.42 -1.70
C VAL A 228 -5.55 -14.19 -1.23
N PRO A 229 -6.10 -15.10 -0.40
CA PRO A 229 -7.36 -14.84 0.28
C PRO A 229 -7.28 -13.56 1.10
N VAL A 230 -8.35 -12.77 1.11
CA VAL A 230 -8.43 -11.57 1.95
C VAL A 230 -8.36 -11.94 3.44
N ALA A 231 -8.83 -13.13 3.81
CA ALA A 231 -8.66 -13.67 5.16
C ALA A 231 -7.18 -13.85 5.53
N ASP A 232 -6.33 -14.35 4.62
CA ASP A 232 -4.90 -14.50 4.85
C ASP A 232 -4.21 -13.14 5.04
N VAL A 233 -4.69 -12.08 4.37
CA VAL A 233 -4.21 -10.72 4.62
C VAL A 233 -4.55 -10.28 6.05
N ALA A 234 -5.77 -10.55 6.51
CA ALA A 234 -6.19 -10.25 7.89
C ALA A 234 -5.32 -11.02 8.91
N ASP A 235 -5.08 -12.31 8.68
CA ASP A 235 -4.25 -13.15 9.55
C ASP A 235 -2.78 -12.70 9.56
N LEU A 236 -2.22 -12.39 8.38
CA LEU A 236 -0.83 -11.95 8.22
C LEU A 236 -0.55 -10.61 8.92
N THR A 237 -1.54 -9.72 8.96
CA THR A 237 -1.39 -8.35 9.45
C THR A 237 -1.97 -8.13 10.84
N GLY A 238 -2.85 -9.04 11.30
CA GLY A 238 -3.65 -8.85 12.51
C GLY A 238 -4.69 -7.73 12.40
N LEU A 239 -5.03 -7.29 11.17
CA LEU A 239 -6.03 -6.25 10.93
C LEU A 239 -7.43 -6.85 10.81
N ASP A 240 -8.42 -6.21 11.42
CA ASP A 240 -9.82 -6.44 11.06
C ASP A 240 -10.11 -5.70 9.75
N LEU A 241 -10.39 -6.47 8.69
CA LEU A 241 -10.73 -5.96 7.35
C LEU A 241 -12.25 -5.85 7.13
N GLY A 242 -13.06 -5.99 8.20
CA GLY A 242 -14.50 -5.87 8.17
C GLY A 242 -15.16 -6.86 7.22
N PRO A 243 -15.99 -6.40 6.26
CA PRO A 243 -16.75 -7.29 5.37
C PRO A 243 -15.92 -7.88 4.22
N LEU A 244 -14.68 -7.44 4.03
CA LEU A 244 -13.88 -7.76 2.84
C LEU A 244 -13.53 -9.26 2.70
N PRO A 245 -13.20 -10.02 3.78
CA PRO A 245 -12.99 -11.46 3.66
C PRO A 245 -14.19 -12.22 3.11
N ALA A 246 -15.41 -11.81 3.45
CA ALA A 246 -16.64 -12.44 2.94
C ALA A 246 -16.98 -12.03 1.50
N ALA A 247 -16.36 -10.96 0.99
CA ALA A 247 -16.54 -10.45 -0.36
C ALA A 247 -15.44 -10.93 -1.33
N ASP A 248 -14.52 -11.78 -0.87
CA ASP A 248 -13.37 -12.22 -1.65
C ASP A 248 -13.76 -13.07 -2.88
N VAL A 249 -13.27 -12.67 -4.05
CA VAL A 249 -13.49 -13.37 -5.32
C VAL A 249 -12.83 -14.76 -5.37
N LEU A 250 -11.76 -14.99 -4.59
CA LEU A 250 -11.14 -16.33 -4.49
C LEU A 250 -11.97 -17.29 -3.64
N ALA A 251 -12.63 -16.80 -2.59
CA ALA A 251 -13.50 -17.62 -1.74
C ALA A 251 -14.76 -18.10 -2.49
N VAL A 252 -15.19 -17.37 -3.52
CA VAL A 252 -16.37 -17.71 -4.34
C VAL A 252 -16.09 -18.82 -5.36
N THR A 253 -14.81 -19.13 -5.66
CA THR A 253 -14.45 -20.02 -6.78
C THR A 253 -13.81 -21.37 -6.40
N ALA A 254 -13.32 -21.60 -5.17
CA ALA A 254 -12.82 -22.92 -4.76
C ALA A 254 -12.83 -23.15 -3.23
N PRO A 255 -13.46 -24.23 -2.71
CA PRO A 255 -13.41 -24.61 -1.29
C PRO A 255 -12.16 -25.43 -0.90
N GLN A 256 -11.16 -25.56 -1.78
CA GLN A 256 -9.89 -26.24 -1.46
C GLN A 256 -8.87 -25.22 -0.96
N ALA A 257 -8.11 -25.60 0.07
CA ALA A 257 -7.07 -24.81 0.72
C ALA A 257 -6.38 -23.85 -0.26
N LEU A 258 -6.71 -22.57 -0.16
CA LEU A 258 -6.26 -21.51 -1.04
C LEU A 258 -4.75 -21.32 -0.81
N ALA A 259 -3.93 -22.11 -1.49
CA ALA A 259 -2.49 -21.88 -1.53
C ALA A 259 -2.26 -20.53 -2.23
N TRP A 260 -1.39 -19.68 -1.65
CA TRP A 260 -1.00 -18.41 -2.25
C TRP A 260 -0.60 -18.65 -3.71
N ARG A 261 -1.29 -17.98 -4.63
CA ARG A 261 -0.98 -18.11 -6.05
C ARG A 261 0.05 -17.05 -6.42
N GLU A 262 1.29 -17.49 -6.61
CA GLU A 262 2.33 -16.65 -7.20
C GLU A 262 1.87 -16.23 -8.61
N LEU A 263 1.94 -14.94 -8.88
CA LEU A 263 1.62 -14.37 -10.17
C LEU A 263 2.91 -14.16 -10.94
N SER A 264 2.92 -14.57 -12.19
CA SER A 264 3.98 -14.30 -13.17
C SER A 264 3.51 -13.38 -14.31
N ASP A 265 2.18 -13.26 -14.50
CA ASP A 265 1.53 -12.39 -15.48
C ASP A 265 0.20 -11.81 -14.96
N LEU A 266 -0.22 -10.64 -15.47
CA LEU A 266 -1.49 -9.99 -15.10
C LEU A 266 -2.73 -10.78 -15.53
N ALA A 267 -2.66 -11.58 -16.59
CA ALA A 267 -3.73 -12.45 -17.05
C ALA A 267 -4.08 -13.56 -16.04
N GLU A 268 -3.19 -13.82 -15.08
CA GLU A 268 -3.39 -14.82 -14.03
C GLU A 268 -4.24 -14.27 -12.87
N VAL A 269 -4.52 -12.96 -12.81
CA VAL A 269 -5.32 -12.33 -11.75
C VAL A 269 -6.80 -12.71 -11.89
N THR A 270 -7.42 -13.15 -10.79
CA THR A 270 -8.86 -13.47 -10.74
C THR A 270 -9.63 -12.31 -10.11
N LEU A 271 -10.54 -11.70 -10.89
CA LEU A 271 -11.40 -10.57 -10.46
C LEU A 271 -12.91 -10.81 -10.68
N ARG A 272 -13.31 -12.04 -11.04
CA ARG A 272 -14.69 -12.39 -11.42
C ARG A 272 -15.28 -13.45 -10.50
#